data_AF-A0A059BUU9-F1
#
_entry.id   AF-A0A059BUU9-F1
#
_cell.length_a   1.000
_cell.length_b   1.000
_cell.length_c   1.000
_cell.angle_alpha   90.00
_cell.angle_beta   90.00
_cell.angle_gamma   90.00
#
_symmetry.space_group_name_H-M   'P 1'
#
loop_
_entity.id
_entity.type
_entity.pdbx_description
1 polymer ?
#
loop_
_entity_poly.entity_id
_entity_poly.type
_entity_poly.pdbx_seq_one_letter_code
_entity_poly.pdbx_strand_id
1 'polypeptide(L)' 'PTQREQLDWSARFNIINGIARGLLYLHQDSRLRIIHRDIKASNVLLDFDMNPKISDFGLAKSLAGNETRANTNRVVGT' A
#
# COMPACT_ATOMS: atom_id res chain seq x y z
N PRO A 1 -25.92 8.31 -8.90
CA PRO A 1 -24.62 8.99 -8.68
C PRO A 1 -23.49 8.27 -9.43
N THR A 2 -22.72 9.00 -10.22
CA THR A 2 -21.53 8.41 -10.88
C THR A 2 -20.42 8.25 -9.85
N GLN A 3 -19.57 7.21 -9.93
CA GLN A 3 -18.45 6.99 -8.99
C GLN A 3 -17.55 8.23 -8.78
N ARG A 4 -17.51 9.15 -9.75
CA ARG A 4 -16.79 10.43 -9.65
C ARG A 4 -17.37 11.38 -8.59
N GLU A 5 -18.67 11.33 -8.33
CA GLU A 5 -19.35 12.15 -7.32
C GLU A 5 -19.07 11.65 -5.88
N GLN A 6 -18.53 10.44 -5.72
CA GLN A 6 -18.20 9.83 -4.41
C GLN A 6 -16.75 10.08 -3.95
N LEU A 7 -15.93 10.72 -4.78
CA LEU A 7 -14.51 10.99 -4.52
C LEU A 7 -14.25 12.49 -4.42
N ASP A 8 -14.95 13.16 -3.51
CA ASP A 8 -14.60 14.52 -3.13
C ASP A 8 -13.21 14.57 -2.45
N TRP A 9 -12.71 15.78 -2.18
CA TRP A 9 -11.39 15.92 -1.59
C TRP A 9 -11.29 15.27 -0.20
N SER A 10 -12.36 15.31 0.58
CA SER A 10 -12.42 14.69 1.91
C SER A 10 -12.26 13.17 1.82
N ALA A 11 -13.03 12.53 0.93
CA ALA A 11 -12.93 11.10 0.66
C ALA A 11 -11.52 10.70 0.16
N ARG A 12 -10.95 11.48 -0.77
CA ARG A 12 -9.57 11.25 -1.25
C ARG A 12 -8.54 11.36 -0.13
N PHE A 13 -8.67 12.35 0.74
CA PHE A 13 -7.78 12.52 1.87
C PHE A 13 -7.87 11.33 2.85
N ASN A 14 -9.08 10.84 3.12
CA ASN A 14 -9.29 9.64 3.94
C ASN A 14 -8.65 8.40 3.31
N ILE A 15 -8.78 8.23 1.99
CA ILE A 15 -8.12 7.16 1.23
C ILE A 15 -6.59 7.27 1.33
N ILE A 16 -6.02 8.46 1.12
CA ILE A 16 -4.57 8.68 1.21
C ILE A 16 -4.06 8.35 2.63
N ASN A 17 -4.76 8.80 3.67
CA ASN A 17 -4.42 8.51 5.05
C ASN A 17 -4.50 7.01 5.35
N GLY A 18 -5.52 6.32 4.86
CA GLY A 18 -5.64 4.86 5.00
C GLY A 18 -4.52 4.10 4.30
N ILE A 19 -4.11 4.52 3.10
CA ILE A 19 -2.95 3.94 2.39
C ILE A 19 -1.67 4.16 3.21
N ALA A 20 -1.44 5.36 3.72
CA ALA A 20 -0.27 5.68 4.54
C ALA A 20 -0.22 4.84 5.82
N ARG A 21 -1.37 4.63 6.49
CA ARG A 21 -1.49 3.73 7.65
C ARG A 21 -1.21 2.27 7.29
N GLY A 22 -1.72 1.80 6.16
CA GLY A 22 -1.42 0.45 5.66
C GLY A 22 0.07 0.25 5.40
N LEU A 23 0.74 1.24 4.80
CA LEU A 23 2.19 1.21 4.56
C LEU A 23 2.99 1.28 5.87
N LEU A 24 2.59 2.14 6.81
CA LEU A 24 3.20 2.20 8.14
C LEU A 24 3.14 0.85 8.84
N TYR A 25 1.97 0.19 8.80
CA TYR A 25 1.79 -1.13 9.36
C TYR A 25 2.72 -2.17 8.72
N LEU A 26 2.81 -2.21 7.39
CA LEU A 26 3.72 -3.11 6.69
C LEU A 26 5.19 -2.84 7.04
N HIS A 27 5.58 -1.59 7.25
CA HIS A 27 6.98 -1.21 7.47
C HIS A 27 7.42 -1.32 8.94
N GLN A 28 6.52 -1.10 9.90
CA GLN A 28 6.88 -0.89 11.31
C GLN A 28 6.04 -1.72 12.29
N ASP A 29 4.72 -1.77 12.13
CA ASP A 29 3.83 -2.35 13.17
C ASP A 29 3.52 -3.84 12.98
N SER A 30 3.80 -4.38 11.79
CA SER A 30 3.62 -5.80 11.51
C SER A 30 4.80 -6.64 12.05
N ARG A 31 4.53 -7.91 12.37
CA ARG A 31 5.55 -8.85 12.87
C ARG A 31 6.73 -9.03 11.92
N LEU A 32 6.50 -8.85 10.62
CA LEU A 32 7.51 -8.93 9.58
C LEU A 32 7.54 -7.59 8.85
N ARG A 33 8.70 -6.92 8.82
CA ARG A 33 8.86 -5.71 8.01
C ARG A 33 8.74 -6.05 6.53
N ILE A 34 7.67 -5.63 5.87
CA ILE A 34 7.38 -5.93 4.46
C ILE A 34 7.56 -4.67 3.62
N ILE A 35 8.41 -4.72 2.60
CA ILE A 35 8.47 -3.71 1.54
C ILE A 35 7.61 -4.18 0.37
N HIS A 36 6.58 -3.42 0.00
CA HIS A 36 5.66 -3.80 -1.08
C HIS A 36 6.29 -3.74 -2.48
N ARG A 37 7.12 -2.71 -2.75
CA ARG A 37 7.87 -2.46 -4.01
C ARG A 37 7.04 -2.19 -5.28
N ASP A 38 5.71 -2.14 -5.20
CA ASP A 38 4.83 -1.88 -6.37
C ASP A 38 3.57 -1.12 -5.95
N ILE A 39 3.75 -0.03 -5.22
CA ILE A 39 2.63 0.81 -4.78
C ILE A 39 2.22 1.73 -5.93
N LYS A 40 0.98 1.54 -6.38
CA LYS A 40 0.33 2.31 -7.44
C LYS A 40 -1.18 2.28 -7.27
N ALA A 41 -1.88 3.18 -7.95
CA ALA A 41 -3.33 3.32 -7.82
C ALA A 41 -4.09 2.03 -8.13
N SER A 42 -3.67 1.25 -9.13
CA SER A 42 -4.34 -0.02 -9.48
C SER A 42 -4.14 -1.13 -8.44
N ASN A 43 -3.18 -0.98 -7.52
CA ASN A 43 -2.92 -1.92 -6.43
C ASN A 43 -3.56 -1.46 -5.10
N VAL A 44 -4.35 -0.39 -5.13
CA VAL A 44 -5.18 0.04 -4.00
C VAL A 44 -6.64 -0.25 -4.32
N LEU A 45 -7.22 -1.21 -3.61
CA LEU A 45 -8.64 -1.54 -3.72
C LEU A 45 -9.43 -0.70 -2.71
N LEU A 46 -10.67 -0.37 -3.05
CA LEU A 46 -11.60 0.29 -2.13
C LEU A 46 -12.70 -0.72 -1.78
N ASP A 47 -13.00 -0.87 -0.49
CA ASP A 47 -14.15 -1.66 -0.06
C ASP A 47 -15.47 -0.86 -0.18
N PHE A 48 -16.59 -1.48 0.21
CA PHE A 48 -17.92 -0.87 0.12
C PHE A 48 -18.04 0.45 0.90
N ASP A 49 -17.22 0.63 1.94
CA ASP A 49 -17.19 1.81 2.80
C ASP A 49 -16.12 2.83 2.35
N MET A 50 -15.56 2.66 1.14
CA MET A 50 -14.49 3.50 0.57
C MET A 50 -13.18 3.47 1.38
N ASN A 51 -12.94 2.43 2.18
CA ASN A 51 -11.67 2.27 2.87
C ASN A 51 -10.64 1.62 1.94
N PRO A 52 -9.40 2.13 1.89
CA PRO A 52 -8.35 1.56 1.07
C PRO A 52 -7.82 0.24 1.64
N LYS A 53 -7.54 -0.71 0.74
CA LYS A 53 -6.83 -1.97 0.99
C LYS A 53 -5.67 -2.08 0.00
N ILE A 54 -4.46 -2.23 0.54
CA ILE A 54 -3.26 -2.47 -0.29
C ILE A 54 -3.32 -3.92 -0.79
N SER A 55 -3.08 -4.13 -2.08
CA SER A 55 -3.17 -5.42 -2.77
C SER A 55 -1.96 -5.68 -3.66
N ASP A 56 -1.85 -6.89 -4.21
CA ASP A 56 -0.75 -7.34 -5.07
C ASP A 56 0.64 -7.29 -4.42
N PHE A 57 0.85 -8.22 -3.49
CA PHE A 57 2.13 -8.45 -2.83
C PHE A 57 3.09 -9.33 -3.67
N GLY A 58 2.84 -9.51 -4.98
CA GLY A 58 3.66 -10.39 -5.83
C GLY A 58 5.14 -9.97 -5.88
N LEU A 59 5.40 -8.67 -5.71
CA LEU A 59 6.75 -8.11 -5.61
C LEU A 59 7.17 -7.81 -4.17
N ALA A 60 6.38 -8.12 -3.16
CA ALA A 60 6.73 -7.79 -1.78
C ALA A 60 7.94 -8.57 -1.27
N LYS A 61 8.68 -7.98 -0.32
CA LYS A 61 9.83 -8.60 0.35
C LYS A 61 9.79 -8.36 1.84
N SER A 62 9.96 -9.42 2.63
CA SER A 62 10.19 -9.32 4.07
C SER A 62 11.67 -9.03 4.34
N LEU A 63 11.95 -8.07 5.20
CA LEU A 63 13.27 -7.82 5.77
C LEU A 63 13.40 -8.58 7.09
N ALA A 64 14.56 -9.19 7.33
CA ALA A 64 14.86 -9.89 8.57
C ALA A 64 15.63 -8.98 9.54
N GLY A 65 15.28 -9.06 10.84
CA GLY A 65 15.98 -8.34 11.89
C GLY A 65 16.04 -6.82 11.67
N ASN A 66 17.23 -6.25 11.85
CA ASN A 66 17.48 -4.81 11.74
C ASN A 66 17.87 -4.35 10.33
N GLU A 67 17.72 -5.20 9.31
CA GLU A 67 18.02 -4.79 7.94
C GLU A 67 17.11 -3.64 7.50
N THR A 68 17.73 -2.56 7.03
CA THR A 68 17.03 -1.37 6.50
C THR A 68 17.08 -1.32 4.97
N ARG A 69 17.78 -2.26 4.34
CA ARG A 69 17.99 -2.33 2.89
C ARG A 69 17.93 -3.78 2.44
N ALA A 70 17.33 -4.01 1.27
CA ALA A 70 17.43 -5.27 0.54
C ALA A 70 17.89 -4.98 -0.88
N ASN A 71 18.91 -5.70 -1.35
CA ASN A 71 19.40 -5.62 -2.73
C ASN A 71 18.68 -6.65 -3.60
N THR A 72 18.39 -6.30 -4.86
CA THR A 72 17.82 -7.19 -5.86
C THR A 72 18.57 -7.02 -7.18
N ASN A 73 18.99 -8.12 -7.81
CA ASN A 73 19.62 -8.11 -9.13
C ASN A 73 18.59 -8.14 -10.27
N ARG A 74 17.30 -8.20 -9.92
CA ARG A 74 16.18 -8.25 -10.87
C ARG A 74 15.38 -6.95 -10.78
N VAL A 75 15.28 -6.24 -11.90
CA VAL A 75 14.42 -5.06 -12.08
C VAL A 75 13.00 -5.55 -12.36
N VAL A 76 12.06 -5.13 -11.51
CA VAL A 76 10.63 -5.50 -11.55
C VAL A 76 9.81 -4.36 -10.96
N GLY A 77 8.55 -4.24 -11.37
CA GLY A 77 7.67 -3.10 -11.05
C GLY A 77 7.15 -2.44 -12.33
N THR A 78 6.28 -1.45 -12.20
CA THR A 78 5.71 -0.66 -13.31
C THR A 78 6.10 0.80 -13.23
#